data_AF-A0A9E7IB85-F1
#
_entry.id   AF-A0A9E7IB85-F1
#
_cell.length_a   1.000
_cell.length_b   1.000
_cell.length_c   1.000
_cell.angle_alpha   90.00
_cell.angle_beta   90.00
_cell.angle_gamma   90.00
#
_symmetry.space_group_name_H-M   'P 1'
#
loop_
_entity.id
_entity.type
_entity.pdbx_description
1 polymer ?
#
loop_
_entity_poly.entity_id
_entity_poly.type
_entity_poly.pdbx_seq_one_letter_code
_entity_poly.pdbx_strand_id
1 'polypeptide(L)'
;MGPGWQPWTGLERRSNHIPVKLSALVLLVYLTFRILFSGFVVLLPVPELPAVAVDRSDSREVAVGVVSDAKPRKDKCNLFTGEWIPNPSGPAYTNESCRFIESPQNCMKNGRLDMGYLFWRWKPHGCDVPPFNAQKFMDVMRNKTWALIGDSILRNHAQSLICLLSKAEDAVEIYHDEQYKSRTWRFPSHNFTISLIWSPFLIKAEIFENDDGESKSENRLHLDTLDDNWASQYTSFDYMVVSGGQWFLKTAVYMENNTVVGCHYCPKLNLSELGYEYAYSKTLNLVFHFVTTSEHKPIVIYRTWAPDHFEYGEWFSGGVCNRTAPYKAGEFDGREVDHVMRKIELEEFNRAVALDGTENVAHLKLLDTFQLSLLRPDAHSGPYRRFHPFEKDKNAKVQNDCLHWCLPGAIDSWNDLIMKLILDE
;
A
#
# COMPACT_ATOMS: atom_id res chain seq x y z
N MET A 1 -4.90 -50.62 -71.83
CA MET A 1 -3.81 -51.31 -72.53
C MET A 1 -2.57 -50.43 -72.45
N GLY A 2 -1.38 -51.00 -72.18
CA GLY A 2 -0.09 -50.30 -72.38
C GLY A 2 0.30 -50.29 -73.87
N PRO A 3 1.58 -50.07 -74.27
CA PRO A 3 2.85 -50.14 -73.51
C PRO A 3 3.64 -48.78 -73.52
N GLY A 4 4.87 -48.60 -73.03
CA GLY A 4 5.99 -49.53 -72.78
C GLY A 4 7.21 -48.90 -72.06
N TRP A 5 8.36 -49.58 -72.11
CA TRP A 5 9.55 -49.43 -71.24
C TRP A 5 10.82 -48.91 -72.02
N GLN A 6 12.00 -48.60 -71.45
CA GLN A 6 12.49 -48.82 -70.06
C GLN A 6 13.21 -47.62 -69.36
N PRO A 7 14.53 -47.33 -69.48
CA PRO A 7 15.30 -47.03 -68.26
C PRO A 7 16.19 -45.77 -68.27
N TRP A 8 16.40 -45.15 -67.09
CA TRP A 8 17.68 -44.51 -66.76
C TRP A 8 18.05 -44.72 -65.28
N THR A 9 19.36 -44.76 -65.04
CA THR A 9 20.01 -45.22 -63.81
C THR A 9 20.36 -44.07 -62.85
N GLY A 10 20.36 -44.34 -61.55
CA GLY A 10 20.67 -43.33 -60.53
C GLY A 10 20.91 -43.94 -59.14
N LEU A 11 21.97 -44.75 -59.00
CA LEU A 11 22.27 -45.46 -57.75
C LEU A 11 23.08 -44.57 -56.78
N GLU A 12 22.44 -43.57 -56.16
CA GLU A 12 23.08 -42.81 -55.08
C GLU A 12 23.07 -43.58 -53.76
N ARG A 13 24.22 -44.20 -53.46
CA ARG A 13 24.52 -44.87 -52.20
C ARG A 13 24.64 -43.84 -51.07
N ARG A 14 23.52 -43.45 -50.44
CA ARG A 14 23.53 -42.66 -49.20
C ARG A 14 24.24 -43.43 -48.09
N SER A 15 25.44 -42.97 -47.74
CA SER A 15 26.23 -43.52 -46.64
C SER A 15 25.58 -43.18 -45.29
N ASN A 16 25.26 -44.21 -44.51
CA ASN A 16 24.67 -44.08 -43.17
C ASN A 16 25.73 -43.59 -42.16
N HIS A 17 26.00 -42.28 -42.13
CA HIS A 17 26.90 -41.64 -41.16
C HIS A 17 26.29 -41.42 -39.76
N ILE A 18 25.15 -42.03 -39.45
CA ILE A 18 24.46 -41.94 -38.15
C ILE A 18 25.40 -42.29 -36.96
N PRO A 19 26.15 -43.41 -36.95
CA PRO A 19 27.05 -43.72 -35.84
C PRO A 19 28.21 -42.72 -35.69
N VAL A 20 28.68 -42.12 -36.79
CA VAL A 20 29.76 -41.10 -36.79
C VAL A 20 29.27 -39.78 -36.21
N LYS A 21 28.01 -39.39 -36.50
CA LYS A 21 27.40 -38.18 -35.93
C LYS A 21 27.11 -38.33 -34.43
N LEU A 22 26.69 -39.52 -33.98
CA LEU A 22 26.48 -39.81 -32.56
C LEU A 22 27.80 -39.81 -31.76
N SER A 23 28.87 -40.42 -32.27
CA SER A 23 30.16 -40.41 -31.58
C SER A 23 30.79 -39.01 -31.52
N ALA A 24 30.63 -38.19 -32.57
CA ALA A 24 31.03 -36.78 -32.53
C ALA A 24 30.26 -35.97 -31.48
N LEU A 25 28.95 -36.20 -31.32
CA LEU A 25 28.13 -35.51 -30.32
C LEU A 25 28.55 -35.88 -28.88
N VAL A 26 28.80 -37.17 -28.62
CA VAL A 26 29.26 -37.66 -27.31
C VAL A 26 30.66 -37.11 -26.97
N LEU A 27 31.57 -37.03 -27.94
CA LEU A 27 32.87 -36.38 -27.76
C LEU A 27 32.74 -34.89 -27.42
N LEU A 28 31.85 -34.15 -28.10
CA LEU A 28 31.58 -32.74 -27.81
C LEU A 28 31.03 -32.53 -26.39
N VAL A 29 30.06 -33.34 -25.96
CA VAL A 29 29.50 -33.27 -24.60
C VAL A 29 30.54 -33.64 -23.54
N TYR A 30 31.40 -34.64 -23.80
CA TYR A 30 32.49 -34.99 -22.90
C TYR A 30 33.56 -33.89 -22.82
N LEU A 31 33.88 -33.23 -23.93
CA LEU A 31 34.82 -32.10 -23.96
C LEU A 31 34.28 -30.87 -23.23
N THR A 32 33.00 -30.51 -23.41
CA THR A 32 32.39 -29.38 -22.67
C THR A 32 32.26 -29.70 -21.18
N PHE A 33 31.89 -30.93 -20.81
CA PHE A 33 31.89 -31.36 -19.41
C PHE A 33 33.31 -31.32 -18.80
N ARG A 34 34.33 -31.78 -19.53
CA ARG A 34 35.73 -31.65 -19.10
C ARG A 34 36.13 -30.20 -18.89
N ILE A 35 35.84 -29.29 -19.82
CA ILE A 35 36.18 -27.86 -19.69
C ILE A 35 35.47 -27.22 -18.48
N LEU A 36 34.20 -27.54 -18.24
CA LEU A 36 33.43 -26.99 -17.11
C LEU A 36 33.89 -27.53 -15.75
N PHE A 37 34.34 -28.79 -15.68
CA PHE A 37 34.69 -29.45 -14.41
C PHE A 37 36.20 -29.71 -14.18
N SER A 38 37.07 -29.40 -15.16
CA SER A 38 38.53 -29.35 -14.96
C SER A 38 39.06 -27.93 -14.70
N GLY A 39 38.17 -26.95 -14.52
CA GLY A 39 38.49 -25.63 -13.98
C GLY A 39 38.92 -25.71 -12.52
N PHE A 40 40.14 -26.20 -12.28
CA PHE A 40 40.74 -26.24 -10.95
C PHE A 40 40.85 -24.82 -10.37
N VAL A 41 40.11 -24.55 -9.30
CA VAL A 41 40.32 -23.34 -8.47
C VAL A 41 41.64 -23.53 -7.73
N VAL A 42 42.70 -22.91 -8.24
CA VAL A 42 43.96 -22.77 -7.50
C VAL A 42 43.78 -21.63 -6.50
N LEU A 43 43.54 -21.98 -5.24
CA LEU A 43 43.68 -21.04 -4.13
C LEU A 43 45.17 -20.70 -3.98
N LEU A 44 45.57 -19.54 -4.49
CA LEU A 44 46.86 -18.93 -4.17
C LEU A 44 46.78 -18.33 -2.75
N PRO A 45 47.81 -18.51 -1.90
CA PRO A 45 47.85 -17.87 -0.59
C PRO A 45 48.01 -16.35 -0.75
N VAL A 46 47.18 -15.59 -0.04
CA VAL A 46 47.30 -14.13 0.05
C VAL A 46 48.56 -13.79 0.87
N PRO A 47 49.47 -12.92 0.39
CA PRO A 47 50.59 -12.45 1.20
C PRO A 47 50.09 -11.46 2.27
N GLU A 48 50.49 -11.68 3.53
CA GLU A 48 50.34 -10.66 4.56
C GLU A 48 51.25 -9.46 4.26
N LEU A 49 50.66 -8.27 4.12
CA LEU A 49 51.39 -7.00 4.10
C LEU A 49 51.59 -6.54 5.55
N PRO A 50 52.80 -6.08 5.93
CA PRO A 50 53.08 -5.68 7.31
C PRO A 50 52.30 -4.41 7.67
N ALA A 51 51.77 -4.38 8.89
CA ALA A 51 51.10 -3.20 9.43
C ALA A 51 52.09 -2.05 9.61
N VAL A 52 51.89 -0.97 8.84
CA VAL A 52 52.61 0.30 9.06
C VAL A 52 51.99 0.99 10.27
N ALA A 53 52.78 1.15 11.32
CA ALA A 53 52.38 1.90 12.50
C ALA A 53 52.17 3.38 12.14
N VAL A 54 50.97 3.89 12.40
CA VAL A 54 50.70 5.34 12.42
C VAL A 54 50.60 5.76 13.88
N ASP A 55 51.52 6.64 14.26
CA ASP A 55 51.64 7.20 15.60
C ASP A 55 50.37 7.97 16.00
N ARG A 56 49.92 7.79 17.25
CA ARG A 56 48.74 8.48 17.79
C ARG A 56 49.03 8.93 19.22
N SER A 57 49.74 10.05 19.32
CA SER A 57 49.94 10.77 20.58
C SER A 57 48.65 11.44 21.06
N ASP A 58 48.32 11.19 22.34
CA ASP A 58 47.56 12.07 23.27
C ASP A 58 46.08 12.43 22.91
N SER A 59 45.14 12.58 23.83
CA SER A 59 45.17 12.57 25.31
C SER A 59 43.81 12.11 25.91
N ARG A 60 43.86 11.66 27.19
CA ARG A 60 42.80 11.71 28.23
C ARG A 60 41.56 10.81 28.12
N GLU A 61 41.57 9.76 28.94
CA GLU A 61 40.36 9.12 29.48
C GLU A 61 39.63 10.04 30.49
N VAL A 62 38.30 9.95 30.52
CA VAL A 62 37.47 10.38 31.66
C VAL A 62 36.58 9.20 32.03
N ALA A 63 36.82 8.59 33.20
CA ALA A 63 36.04 7.45 33.67
C ALA A 63 34.73 7.92 34.34
N VAL A 64 33.60 7.32 33.96
CA VAL A 64 32.33 7.45 34.71
C VAL A 64 31.61 6.10 34.81
N GLY A 65 31.55 5.60 36.04
CA GLY A 65 30.44 4.84 36.64
C GLY A 65 29.74 3.75 35.84
N VAL A 66 30.03 2.48 36.18
CA VAL A 66 29.09 1.38 35.98
C VAL A 66 27.85 1.61 36.86
N VAL A 67 26.66 1.66 36.27
CA VAL A 67 25.38 1.65 36.97
C VAL A 67 24.62 0.37 36.59
N SER A 68 24.32 -0.45 37.58
CA SER A 68 23.57 -1.70 37.45
C SER A 68 22.05 -1.48 37.43
N ASP A 69 21.34 -2.34 36.71
CA ASP A 69 19.92 -2.66 36.88
C ASP A 69 18.91 -1.50 36.99
N ALA A 70 18.64 -0.88 35.84
CA ALA A 70 17.28 -0.45 35.58
C ALA A 70 16.45 -1.68 35.15
N LYS A 71 15.41 -2.04 35.93
CA LYS A 71 14.36 -2.95 35.45
C LYS A 71 13.87 -2.42 34.09
N PRO A 72 13.63 -3.27 33.07
CA PRO A 72 13.01 -2.80 31.84
C PRO A 72 11.71 -2.12 32.22
N ARG A 73 11.54 -0.86 31.80
CA ARG A 73 10.21 -0.25 31.73
C ARG A 73 9.36 -1.24 30.94
N LYS A 74 8.07 -1.38 31.29
CA LYS A 74 7.13 -1.98 30.34
C LYS A 74 7.16 -1.09 29.10
N ASP A 75 7.85 -1.53 28.06
CA ASP A 75 7.90 -0.81 26.81
C ASP A 75 6.47 -0.61 26.34
N LYS A 76 6.12 0.64 26.00
CA LYS A 76 4.80 0.93 25.46
C LYS A 76 4.68 0.13 24.16
N CYS A 77 3.70 -0.78 24.13
CA CYS A 77 3.32 -1.55 22.96
C CYS A 77 3.28 -0.64 21.72
N ASN A 78 4.21 -0.85 20.77
CA ASN A 78 4.16 -0.17 19.50
C ASN A 78 3.28 -1.01 18.55
N LEU A 79 2.05 -0.56 18.35
CA LEU A 79 1.06 -1.24 17.51
C LEU A 79 1.46 -1.33 16.04
N PHE A 80 2.37 -0.47 15.58
CA PHE A 80 2.66 -0.24 14.17
C PHE A 80 3.93 -0.94 13.68
N THR A 81 4.71 -1.53 14.59
CA THR A 81 5.90 -2.31 14.25
C THR A 81 5.78 -3.76 14.67
N GLY A 82 6.00 -4.69 13.75
CA GLY A 82 5.63 -6.09 13.95
C GLY A 82 5.91 -7.02 12.77
N GLU A 83 5.25 -8.16 12.79
CA GLU A 83 5.34 -9.22 11.80
C GLU A 83 3.93 -9.69 11.38
N TRP A 84 3.79 -10.15 10.14
CA TRP A 84 2.62 -10.91 9.73
C TRP A 84 2.81 -12.38 10.09
N ILE A 85 1.83 -12.95 10.81
CA ILE A 85 1.85 -14.36 11.20
C ILE A 85 0.62 -15.10 10.64
N PRO A 86 0.71 -16.43 10.44
CA PRO A 86 -0.42 -17.21 9.98
C PRO A 86 -1.65 -17.09 10.89
N ASN A 87 -2.81 -16.85 10.29
CA ASN A 87 -4.11 -16.84 10.93
C ASN A 87 -4.93 -18.06 10.46
N PRO A 88 -4.93 -19.18 11.21
CA PRO A 88 -5.70 -20.38 10.82
C PRO A 88 -7.22 -20.18 10.91
N SER A 89 -7.70 -19.10 11.52
CA SER A 89 -9.13 -18.76 11.57
C SER A 89 -9.66 -18.23 10.24
N GLY A 90 -8.77 -17.78 9.35
CA GLY A 90 -9.14 -17.14 8.09
C GLY A 90 -9.73 -15.72 8.25
N PRO A 91 -10.32 -15.18 7.17
CA PRO A 91 -10.89 -13.83 7.16
C PRO A 91 -12.20 -13.76 7.94
N ALA A 92 -12.55 -12.57 8.42
CA ALA A 92 -13.75 -12.37 9.23
C ALA A 92 -15.06 -12.49 8.43
N TYR A 93 -15.02 -12.29 7.11
CA TYR A 93 -16.15 -12.31 6.17
C TYR A 93 -15.68 -12.85 4.81
N THR A 94 -16.59 -13.01 3.84
CA THR A 94 -16.28 -13.37 2.44
C THR A 94 -17.02 -12.46 1.46
N ASN A 95 -16.78 -12.65 0.15
CA ASN A 95 -17.57 -12.03 -0.92
C ASN A 95 -19.06 -12.42 -0.94
N GLU A 96 -19.45 -13.46 -0.21
CA GLU A 96 -20.83 -13.93 -0.09
C GLU A 96 -21.51 -13.32 1.14
N SER A 97 -20.77 -13.11 2.23
CA SER A 97 -21.30 -12.55 3.48
C SER A 97 -21.23 -11.02 3.56
N CYS A 98 -20.44 -10.35 2.71
CA CYS A 98 -20.43 -8.89 2.62
C CYS A 98 -20.79 -8.37 1.21
N ARG A 99 -21.89 -7.63 1.11
CA ARG A 99 -22.36 -6.99 -0.13
C ARG A 99 -21.69 -5.65 -0.47
N PHE A 100 -20.89 -5.09 0.44
CA PHE A 100 -20.26 -3.77 0.28
C PHE A 100 -18.92 -3.79 -0.46
N ILE A 101 -18.39 -4.99 -0.76
CA ILE A 101 -17.14 -5.12 -1.51
C ILE A 101 -17.36 -4.71 -2.97
N GLU A 102 -16.74 -3.61 -3.39
CA GLU A 102 -16.79 -3.12 -4.76
C GLU A 102 -16.08 -4.09 -5.72
N SER A 103 -16.54 -4.14 -6.98
CA SER A 103 -16.03 -5.09 -7.98
C SER A 103 -14.50 -5.11 -8.10
N PRO A 104 -13.78 -3.97 -8.14
CA PRO A 104 -12.32 -3.97 -8.29
C PRO A 104 -11.53 -4.54 -7.09
N GLN A 105 -12.16 -4.64 -5.92
CA GLN A 105 -11.58 -5.19 -4.68
C GLN A 105 -12.06 -6.62 -4.40
N ASN A 106 -13.07 -7.11 -5.14
CA ASN A 106 -13.70 -8.41 -4.91
C ASN A 106 -12.95 -9.57 -5.59
N CYS A 107 -11.69 -9.78 -5.21
CA CYS A 107 -10.80 -10.75 -5.83
C CYS A 107 -11.36 -12.19 -5.85
N MET A 108 -12.04 -12.60 -4.78
CA MET A 108 -12.71 -13.91 -4.70
C MET A 108 -13.76 -14.07 -5.80
N LYS A 109 -14.68 -13.11 -5.92
CA LYS A 109 -15.73 -13.10 -6.96
C LYS A 109 -15.17 -12.92 -8.37
N ASN A 110 -14.02 -12.27 -8.50
CA ASN A 110 -13.34 -12.07 -9.77
C ASN A 110 -12.48 -13.27 -10.21
N GLY A 111 -12.48 -14.37 -9.45
CA GLY A 111 -11.84 -15.63 -9.85
C GLY A 111 -10.37 -15.76 -9.43
N ARG A 112 -9.91 -15.03 -8.40
CA ARG A 112 -8.59 -15.24 -7.80
C ARG A 112 -8.52 -16.62 -7.16
N LEU A 113 -7.52 -17.42 -7.56
CA LEU A 113 -7.37 -18.83 -7.12
C LEU A 113 -6.40 -19.00 -5.95
N ASP A 114 -5.41 -18.12 -5.83
CA ASP A 114 -4.45 -18.14 -4.74
C ASP A 114 -5.04 -17.42 -3.50
N MET A 115 -5.50 -18.20 -2.54
CA MET A 115 -6.25 -17.71 -1.38
C MET A 115 -5.38 -17.50 -0.13
N GLY A 116 -4.06 -17.72 -0.24
CA GLY A 116 -3.12 -17.67 0.89
C GLY A 116 -3.05 -16.31 1.60
N TYR A 117 -3.29 -15.21 0.87
CA TYR A 117 -3.27 -13.83 1.40
C TYR A 117 -4.33 -13.58 2.48
N LEU A 118 -5.37 -14.42 2.57
CA LEU A 118 -6.46 -14.30 3.54
C LEU A 118 -6.12 -14.87 4.93
N PHE A 119 -5.06 -15.67 5.04
CA PHE A 119 -4.72 -16.44 6.24
C PHE A 119 -3.55 -15.83 7.00
N TRP A 120 -3.54 -14.51 7.13
CA TRP A 120 -2.53 -13.72 7.83
C TRP A 120 -3.19 -12.76 8.82
N ARG A 121 -2.55 -12.54 9.97
CA ARG A 121 -2.89 -11.44 10.90
C ARG A 121 -1.64 -10.65 11.27
N TRP A 122 -1.81 -9.35 11.50
CA TRP A 122 -0.75 -8.53 12.05
C TRP A 122 -0.49 -8.89 13.51
N LYS A 123 0.78 -8.92 13.91
CA LYS A 123 1.21 -9.09 15.29
C LYS A 123 2.31 -8.08 15.61
N PRO A 124 2.02 -7.03 16.40
CA PRO A 124 3.04 -6.07 16.80
C PRO A 124 4.07 -6.69 17.75
N HIS A 125 5.25 -6.08 17.84
CA HIS A 125 6.27 -6.51 18.79
C HIS A 125 5.93 -6.07 20.22
N GLY A 126 6.02 -7.00 21.17
CA GLY A 126 5.79 -6.74 22.60
C GLY A 126 4.32 -6.75 23.07
N CYS A 127 3.35 -6.98 22.17
CA CYS A 127 1.93 -7.05 22.51
C CYS A 127 1.15 -7.91 21.50
N ASP A 128 -0.15 -8.09 21.74
CA ASP A 128 -1.07 -8.74 20.79
C ASP A 128 -2.25 -7.81 20.51
N VAL A 129 -2.78 -7.86 19.30
CA VAL A 129 -3.95 -7.10 18.87
C VAL A 129 -5.07 -8.11 18.61
N PRO A 130 -6.19 -8.04 19.35
CA PRO A 130 -7.31 -8.93 19.12
C PRO A 130 -8.00 -8.59 17.78
N PRO A 131 -8.54 -9.58 17.05
CA PRO A 131 -9.34 -9.32 15.86
C PRO A 131 -10.56 -8.43 16.17
N PHE A 132 -10.95 -7.62 15.19
CA PHE A 132 -12.06 -6.69 15.26
C PHE A 132 -13.36 -7.37 15.72
N ASN A 133 -13.91 -6.91 16.85
CA ASN A 133 -15.19 -7.38 17.39
C ASN A 133 -16.28 -6.35 17.08
N ALA A 134 -17.04 -6.65 16.02
CA ALA A 134 -18.12 -5.80 15.51
C ALA A 134 -19.13 -5.40 16.59
N GLN A 135 -19.56 -6.32 17.45
CA GLN A 135 -20.56 -6.01 18.49
C GLN A 135 -20.00 -5.02 19.52
N LYS A 136 -18.79 -5.28 20.07
CA LYS A 136 -18.14 -4.36 21.03
C LYS A 136 -17.93 -2.98 20.40
N PHE A 137 -17.53 -2.91 19.13
CA PHE A 137 -17.35 -1.64 18.43
C PHE A 137 -18.68 -0.89 18.26
N MET A 138 -19.72 -1.57 17.74
CA MET A 138 -21.04 -1.01 17.50
C MET A 138 -21.73 -0.50 18.78
N ASP A 139 -21.57 -1.19 19.90
CA ASP A 139 -22.12 -0.75 21.18
C ASP A 139 -21.46 0.52 21.71
N VAL A 140 -20.15 0.71 21.49
CA VAL A 140 -19.43 1.95 21.85
C VAL A 140 -19.72 3.08 20.87
N MET A 141 -19.89 2.78 19.58
CA MET A 141 -20.21 3.78 18.54
C MET A 141 -21.71 4.10 18.42
N ARG A 142 -22.51 3.69 19.39
CA ARG A 142 -23.94 3.99 19.46
C ARG A 142 -24.18 5.51 19.50
N ASN A 143 -25.07 5.99 18.62
CA ASN A 143 -25.35 7.42 18.40
C ASN A 143 -24.16 8.27 17.90
N LYS A 144 -23.15 7.66 17.25
CA LYS A 144 -21.97 8.38 16.74
C LYS A 144 -22.00 8.58 15.22
N THR A 145 -21.30 9.61 14.76
CA THR A 145 -21.06 9.90 13.33
C THR A 145 -19.56 9.84 13.03
N TRP A 146 -19.18 8.99 12.09
CA TRP A 146 -17.81 8.86 11.58
C TRP A 146 -17.69 9.43 10.17
N ALA A 147 -16.58 10.11 9.89
CA ALA A 147 -16.22 10.51 8.53
C ALA A 147 -14.87 9.89 8.11
N LEU A 148 -14.84 9.19 6.98
CA LEU A 148 -13.61 8.72 6.34
C LEU A 148 -13.36 9.63 5.13
N ILE A 149 -12.36 10.50 5.22
CA ILE A 149 -12.09 11.60 4.29
C ILE A 149 -10.76 11.38 3.57
N GLY A 150 -10.80 11.19 2.25
CA GLY A 150 -9.58 10.87 1.49
C GLY A 150 -9.79 10.32 0.08
N ASP A 151 -8.82 9.50 -0.34
CA ASP A 151 -8.71 8.91 -1.67
C ASP A 151 -9.31 7.49 -1.79
N SER A 152 -8.98 6.79 -2.89
CA SER A 152 -9.50 5.45 -3.19
C SER A 152 -8.97 4.35 -2.26
N ILE A 153 -7.81 4.55 -1.62
CA ILE A 153 -7.32 3.64 -0.58
C ILE A 153 -8.16 3.79 0.69
N LEU A 154 -8.60 5.02 1.00
CA LEU A 154 -9.53 5.21 2.12
C LEU A 154 -10.93 4.67 1.81
N ARG A 155 -11.41 4.76 0.56
CA ARG A 155 -12.63 4.03 0.14
C ARG A 155 -12.47 2.51 0.34
N ASN A 156 -11.31 1.95 0.01
CA ASN A 156 -10.98 0.54 0.24
C ASN A 156 -11.02 0.18 1.74
N HIS A 157 -10.57 1.09 2.62
CA HIS A 157 -10.64 0.95 4.08
C HIS A 157 -12.07 1.03 4.62
N ALA A 158 -12.88 1.97 4.11
CA ALA A 158 -14.29 2.11 4.48
C ALA A 158 -15.10 0.84 4.15
N GLN A 159 -14.87 0.25 2.97
CA GLN A 159 -15.50 -1.02 2.59
C GLN A 159 -15.15 -2.17 3.57
N SER A 160 -13.87 -2.29 3.95
CA SER A 160 -13.44 -3.28 4.96
C SER A 160 -14.14 -3.06 6.31
N LEU A 161 -14.17 -1.82 6.81
CA LEU A 161 -14.82 -1.49 8.08
C LEU A 161 -16.32 -1.87 8.05
N ILE A 162 -17.04 -1.49 6.99
CA ILE A 162 -18.46 -1.79 6.85
C ILE A 162 -18.69 -3.31 6.72
N CYS A 163 -17.82 -4.05 6.02
CA CYS A 163 -17.88 -5.51 5.98
C CYS A 163 -17.60 -6.20 7.33
N LEU A 164 -16.74 -5.63 8.16
CA LEU A 164 -16.53 -6.13 9.53
C LEU A 164 -17.77 -5.87 10.39
N LEU A 165 -18.37 -4.67 10.28
CA LEU A 165 -19.55 -4.26 11.04
C LEU A 165 -20.83 -4.99 10.62
N SER A 166 -20.94 -5.43 9.35
CA SER A 166 -22.10 -6.19 8.85
C SER A 166 -22.35 -7.52 9.60
N LYS A 167 -21.36 -7.99 10.36
CA LYS A 167 -21.48 -9.14 11.28
C LYS A 167 -22.32 -8.86 12.53
N ALA A 168 -22.54 -7.60 12.88
CA ALA A 168 -23.41 -7.17 13.98
C ALA A 168 -24.72 -6.55 13.47
N GLU A 169 -24.66 -5.71 12.44
CA GLU A 169 -25.83 -5.10 11.81
C GLU A 169 -25.53 -4.74 10.34
N ASP A 170 -26.45 -5.04 9.40
CA ASP A 170 -26.29 -4.62 8.00
C ASP A 170 -26.57 -3.12 7.82
N ALA A 171 -25.76 -2.45 7.00
CA ALA A 171 -25.80 -1.01 6.85
C ALA A 171 -26.78 -0.57 5.75
N VAL A 172 -27.62 0.43 6.04
CA VAL A 172 -28.50 1.07 5.06
C VAL A 172 -27.77 2.27 4.46
N GLU A 173 -27.61 2.30 3.14
CA GLU A 173 -27.13 3.51 2.44
C GLU A 173 -28.23 4.58 2.47
N ILE A 174 -27.87 5.77 2.94
CA ILE A 174 -28.79 6.91 3.09
C ILE A 174 -28.43 8.11 2.22
N TYR A 175 -27.22 8.12 1.64
CA TYR A 175 -26.75 9.14 0.71
C TYR A 175 -25.63 8.57 -0.19
N HIS A 176 -25.57 9.05 -1.42
CA HIS A 176 -24.40 8.99 -2.28
C HIS A 176 -24.36 10.24 -3.18
N ASP A 177 -23.17 10.64 -3.64
CA ASP A 177 -23.05 11.62 -4.72
C ASP A 177 -23.37 11.00 -6.10
N GLU A 178 -23.45 11.83 -7.15
CA GLU A 178 -23.78 11.38 -8.51
C GLU A 178 -22.80 10.31 -9.04
N GLN A 179 -21.55 10.34 -8.59
CA GLN A 179 -20.48 9.43 -9.03
C GLN A 179 -20.26 8.25 -8.07
N TYR A 180 -21.05 8.15 -6.99
CA TYR A 180 -20.88 7.20 -5.88
C TYR A 180 -19.48 7.25 -5.23
N LYS A 181 -18.78 8.40 -5.30
CA LYS A 181 -17.44 8.57 -4.72
C LYS A 181 -17.52 8.88 -3.23
N SER A 182 -18.46 9.72 -2.85
CA SER A 182 -18.90 9.98 -1.47
C SER A 182 -20.21 9.25 -1.21
N ARG A 183 -20.31 8.57 -0.06
CA ARG A 183 -21.44 7.70 0.32
C ARG A 183 -21.62 7.70 1.83
N THR A 184 -22.85 7.65 2.32
CA THR A 184 -23.14 7.55 3.75
C THR A 184 -24.02 6.35 4.04
N TRP A 185 -23.61 5.56 5.03
CA TRP A 185 -24.34 4.43 5.55
C TRP A 185 -24.72 4.64 7.01
N ARG A 186 -25.84 4.06 7.38
CA ARG A 186 -26.42 4.12 8.72
C ARG A 186 -26.77 2.72 9.19
N PHE A 187 -26.40 2.41 10.43
CA PHE A 187 -26.74 1.19 11.14
C PHE A 187 -27.93 1.52 12.08
N PRO A 188 -29.18 1.20 11.71
CA PRO A 188 -30.35 1.79 12.36
C PRO A 188 -30.49 1.48 13.85
N SER A 189 -30.20 0.25 14.26
CA SER A 189 -30.36 -0.24 15.65
C SER A 189 -29.32 0.35 16.61
N HIS A 190 -28.17 0.79 16.07
CA HIS A 190 -27.13 1.49 16.83
C HIS A 190 -27.19 3.02 16.67
N ASN A 191 -28.04 3.55 15.77
CA ASN A 191 -28.01 4.97 15.38
C ASN A 191 -26.59 5.43 15.01
N PHE A 192 -25.81 4.53 14.41
CA PHE A 192 -24.42 4.76 14.06
C PHE A 192 -24.32 5.11 12.57
N THR A 193 -23.55 6.15 12.24
CA THR A 193 -23.43 6.66 10.85
C THR A 193 -21.97 6.66 10.42
N ILE A 194 -21.69 6.17 9.22
CA ILE A 194 -20.38 6.24 8.56
C ILE A 194 -20.54 6.97 7.22
N SER A 195 -19.86 8.11 7.06
CA SER A 195 -19.73 8.83 5.80
C SER A 195 -18.34 8.61 5.20
N LEU A 196 -18.27 8.05 4.00
CA LEU A 196 -17.11 8.17 3.12
C LEU A 196 -17.24 9.48 2.34
N ILE A 197 -16.23 10.35 2.43
CA ILE A 197 -16.18 11.64 1.73
C ILE A 197 -14.98 11.63 0.79
N TRP A 198 -15.25 11.77 -0.51
CA TRP A 198 -14.20 11.81 -1.53
C TRP A 198 -13.49 13.14 -1.50
N SER A 199 -12.26 13.15 -1.00
CA SER A 199 -11.39 14.32 -0.97
C SER A 199 -9.94 13.86 -1.15
N PRO A 200 -9.53 13.44 -2.36
CA PRO A 200 -8.26 12.76 -2.58
C PRO A 200 -7.03 13.64 -2.32
N PHE A 201 -7.21 14.97 -2.35
CA PHE A 201 -6.21 15.95 -1.97
C PHE A 201 -6.44 16.56 -0.58
N LEU A 202 -7.56 16.30 0.11
CA LEU A 202 -7.99 16.94 1.38
C LEU A 202 -8.26 18.46 1.32
N ILE A 203 -7.63 19.17 0.38
CA ILE A 203 -7.84 20.58 0.05
C ILE A 203 -8.71 20.75 -1.20
N LYS A 204 -9.26 21.95 -1.39
CA LYS A 204 -10.05 22.31 -2.57
C LYS A 204 -9.23 22.06 -3.84
N ALA A 205 -9.78 21.23 -4.73
CA ALA A 205 -9.13 20.82 -5.96
C ALA A 205 -10.08 20.85 -7.17
N GLU A 206 -9.60 21.35 -8.32
CA GLU A 206 -10.21 21.07 -9.62
C GLU A 206 -9.56 19.81 -10.19
N ILE A 207 -10.35 18.74 -10.37
CA ILE A 207 -9.88 17.43 -10.85
C ILE A 207 -10.35 17.21 -12.31
N PHE A 208 -9.41 16.88 -13.20
CA PHE A 208 -9.67 16.69 -14.63
C PHE A 208 -9.43 15.26 -15.14
N GLU A 209 -9.25 14.31 -14.22
CA GLU A 209 -9.02 12.89 -14.48
C GLU A 209 -10.32 12.07 -14.38
N ASN A 210 -10.50 11.10 -15.29
CA ASN A 210 -11.60 10.13 -15.25
C ASN A 210 -11.24 8.87 -14.41
N ASP A 211 -12.21 7.97 -14.22
CA ASP A 211 -12.03 6.79 -13.37
C ASP A 211 -11.10 5.70 -13.96
N ASP A 212 -10.71 5.84 -15.24
CA ASP A 212 -9.70 5.01 -15.90
C ASP A 212 -8.28 5.61 -15.81
N GLY A 213 -8.13 6.79 -15.22
CA GLY A 213 -6.85 7.49 -15.03
C GLY A 213 -6.45 8.42 -16.18
N GLU A 214 -7.35 8.70 -17.12
CA GLU A 214 -7.09 9.61 -18.25
C GLU A 214 -7.41 11.05 -17.84
N SER A 215 -6.41 11.93 -17.89
CA SER A 215 -6.59 13.35 -17.58
C SER A 215 -6.70 14.25 -18.81
N LYS A 216 -7.61 15.22 -18.75
CA LYS A 216 -7.82 16.24 -19.79
C LYS A 216 -7.04 17.53 -19.56
N SER A 217 -6.59 17.78 -18.33
CA SER A 217 -5.81 18.97 -17.93
C SER A 217 -5.03 18.68 -16.66
N GLU A 218 -4.04 19.51 -16.34
CA GLU A 218 -3.37 19.51 -15.05
C GLU A 218 -4.38 19.79 -13.93
N ASN A 219 -4.39 18.98 -12.85
CA ASN A 219 -5.23 19.23 -11.68
C ASN A 219 -4.86 20.58 -11.05
N ARG A 220 -5.78 21.25 -10.35
CA ARG A 220 -5.47 22.54 -9.70
C ARG A 220 -5.75 22.45 -8.21
N LEU A 221 -4.75 22.68 -7.39
CA LEU A 221 -4.84 22.55 -5.93
C LEU A 221 -4.75 23.91 -5.26
N HIS A 222 -5.74 24.26 -4.45
CA HIS A 222 -5.71 25.47 -3.63
C HIS A 222 -5.07 25.15 -2.27
N LEU A 223 -3.76 25.35 -2.16
CA LEU A 223 -2.94 24.89 -1.01
C LEU A 223 -3.25 25.62 0.31
N ASP A 224 -4.08 26.65 0.25
CA ASP A 224 -4.53 27.51 1.35
C ASP A 224 -6.00 27.27 1.75
N THR A 225 -6.72 26.38 1.04
CA THR A 225 -8.18 26.22 1.15
C THR A 225 -8.53 24.75 1.35
N LEU A 226 -9.13 24.40 2.50
CA LEU A 226 -9.65 23.04 2.75
C LEU A 226 -10.75 22.66 1.74
N ASP A 227 -10.98 21.37 1.54
CA ASP A 227 -12.11 20.93 0.72
C ASP A 227 -13.43 21.07 1.48
N ASP A 228 -14.31 21.95 1.00
CA ASP A 228 -15.63 22.21 1.56
C ASP A 228 -16.49 20.94 1.71
N ASN A 229 -16.26 19.89 0.89
CA ASN A 229 -17.00 18.63 0.96
C ASN A 229 -16.97 17.98 2.36
N TRP A 230 -15.86 18.11 3.09
CA TRP A 230 -15.75 17.63 4.47
C TRP A 230 -15.63 18.77 5.49
N ALA A 231 -14.99 19.88 5.14
CA ALA A 231 -14.75 20.99 6.07
C ALA A 231 -16.07 21.64 6.52
N SER A 232 -17.05 21.79 5.62
CA SER A 232 -18.38 22.32 5.96
C SER A 232 -19.20 21.43 6.89
N GLN A 233 -18.86 20.13 6.98
CA GLN A 233 -19.55 19.13 7.79
C GLN A 233 -18.79 18.79 9.08
N TYR A 234 -17.59 19.34 9.30
CA TYR A 234 -16.66 18.98 10.38
C TYR A 234 -17.31 18.93 11.77
N THR A 235 -18.16 19.92 12.09
CA THR A 235 -18.85 20.04 13.38
C THR A 235 -19.90 18.96 13.67
N SER A 236 -20.24 18.12 12.67
CA SER A 236 -21.20 17.01 12.81
C SER A 236 -20.56 15.66 13.14
N PHE A 237 -19.23 15.55 13.06
CA PHE A 237 -18.52 14.29 13.24
C PHE A 237 -18.11 14.07 14.69
N ASP A 238 -18.23 12.85 15.20
CA ASP A 238 -17.62 12.45 16.49
C ASP A 238 -16.21 11.90 16.29
N TYR A 239 -15.98 11.22 15.16
CA TYR A 239 -14.72 10.62 14.78
C TYR A 239 -14.43 10.88 13.30
N MET A 240 -13.15 10.99 12.96
CA MET A 240 -12.68 11.11 11.59
C MET A 240 -11.52 10.16 11.34
N VAL A 241 -11.48 9.51 10.17
CA VAL A 241 -10.27 8.90 9.63
C VAL A 241 -9.87 9.72 8.41
N VAL A 242 -8.69 10.33 8.45
CA VAL A 242 -8.18 11.21 7.39
C VAL A 242 -6.94 10.58 6.78
N SER A 243 -6.85 10.57 5.45
CA SER A 243 -5.66 10.09 4.74
C SER A 243 -5.65 10.50 3.27
N GLY A 244 -4.46 10.63 2.68
CA GLY A 244 -4.32 10.84 1.24
C GLY A 244 -2.89 10.56 0.80
N GLY A 245 -2.45 11.24 -0.26
CA GLY A 245 -1.06 11.22 -0.72
C GLY A 245 -0.91 10.72 -2.15
N GLN A 246 -1.55 9.60 -2.52
CA GLN A 246 -1.36 8.95 -3.83
C GLN A 246 -1.70 9.89 -5.01
N TRP A 247 -2.64 10.81 -4.80
CA TRP A 247 -3.03 11.81 -5.79
C TRP A 247 -2.05 12.99 -5.93
N PHE A 248 -1.22 13.29 -4.91
CA PHE A 248 -0.22 14.36 -4.96
C PHE A 248 0.92 14.07 -5.95
N LEU A 249 1.17 12.79 -6.26
CA LEU A 249 2.13 12.34 -7.28
C LEU A 249 1.66 12.62 -8.73
N LYS A 250 0.43 13.11 -8.92
CA LYS A 250 -0.11 13.47 -10.23
C LYS A 250 0.29 14.89 -10.62
N THR A 251 0.38 15.15 -11.92
CA THR A 251 0.56 16.51 -12.44
C THR A 251 -0.49 17.47 -11.88
N ALA A 252 -0.03 18.58 -11.31
CA ALA A 252 -0.89 19.58 -10.70
C ALA A 252 -0.29 21.00 -10.77
N VAL A 253 -1.14 22.00 -10.95
CA VAL A 253 -0.84 23.42 -10.77
C VAL A 253 -1.25 23.84 -9.35
N TYR A 254 -0.40 24.62 -8.69
CA TYR A 254 -0.58 25.03 -7.31
C TYR A 254 -1.05 26.48 -7.21
N MET A 255 -2.10 26.69 -6.44
CA MET A 255 -2.80 27.95 -6.27
C MET A 255 -2.75 28.39 -4.80
N GLU A 256 -2.47 29.68 -4.56
CA GLU A 256 -2.62 30.34 -3.25
C GLU A 256 -3.21 31.74 -3.47
N ASN A 257 -4.20 32.14 -2.68
CA ASN A 257 -4.99 33.37 -2.84
C ASN A 257 -5.54 33.55 -4.27
N ASN A 258 -5.92 32.45 -4.92
CA ASN A 258 -6.32 32.37 -6.33
C ASN A 258 -5.25 32.82 -7.35
N THR A 259 -3.96 32.82 -6.97
CA THR A 259 -2.82 33.05 -7.88
C THR A 259 -1.99 31.78 -8.03
N VAL A 260 -1.40 31.56 -9.21
CA VAL A 260 -0.53 30.40 -9.46
C VAL A 260 0.82 30.63 -8.78
N VAL A 261 1.22 29.73 -7.88
CA VAL A 261 2.53 29.79 -7.18
C VAL A 261 3.57 28.85 -7.77
N GLY A 262 3.14 27.80 -8.48
CA GLY A 262 4.02 26.81 -9.10
C GLY A 262 3.24 25.58 -9.55
N CYS A 263 3.94 24.46 -9.69
CA CYS A 263 3.36 23.20 -10.14
C CYS A 263 4.18 21.98 -9.71
N HIS A 264 3.62 20.79 -9.98
CA HIS A 264 4.38 19.54 -10.09
C HIS A 264 4.16 18.90 -11.46
N TYR A 265 5.27 18.57 -12.13
CA TYR A 265 5.35 17.89 -13.42
C TYR A 265 4.44 18.48 -14.51
N CYS A 266 4.54 19.80 -14.73
CA CYS A 266 3.83 20.50 -15.82
C CYS A 266 4.78 20.95 -16.95
N PRO A 267 5.43 20.05 -17.71
CA PRO A 267 6.44 20.41 -18.72
C PRO A 267 5.92 21.25 -19.91
N LYS A 268 4.60 21.40 -20.04
CA LYS A 268 3.95 22.23 -21.06
C LYS A 268 3.61 23.64 -20.57
N LEU A 269 3.73 23.90 -19.27
CA LEU A 269 3.43 25.18 -18.64
C LEU A 269 4.75 25.83 -18.19
N ASN A 270 4.95 27.11 -18.49
CA ASN A 270 6.14 27.85 -18.06
C ASN A 270 5.99 28.29 -16.58
N LEU A 271 5.91 27.32 -15.68
CA LEU A 271 5.70 27.48 -14.24
C LEU A 271 6.91 26.93 -13.46
N SER A 272 7.06 27.37 -12.21
CA SER A 272 8.10 26.85 -11.31
C SER A 272 7.71 25.47 -10.80
N GLU A 273 8.58 24.47 -11.01
CA GLU A 273 8.47 23.15 -10.39
C GLU A 273 8.74 23.29 -8.88
N LEU A 274 7.75 22.92 -8.05
CA LEU A 274 7.83 22.93 -6.60
C LEU A 274 7.85 21.52 -6.00
N GLY A 275 7.58 20.48 -6.80
CA GLY A 275 7.48 19.08 -6.35
C GLY A 275 6.17 18.76 -5.63
N TYR A 276 5.82 17.47 -5.61
CA TYR A 276 4.65 16.97 -4.87
C TYR A 276 4.84 17.10 -3.36
N GLU A 277 6.08 17.08 -2.89
CA GLU A 277 6.47 17.21 -1.49
C GLU A 277 6.03 18.55 -0.91
N TYR A 278 6.16 19.64 -1.67
CA TYR A 278 5.75 20.99 -1.27
C TYR A 278 4.24 21.06 -1.02
N ALA A 279 3.44 20.59 -1.99
CA ALA A 279 1.99 20.61 -1.88
C ALA A 279 1.49 19.65 -0.79
N TYR A 280 2.11 18.47 -0.63
CA TYR A 280 1.70 17.50 0.37
C TYR A 280 2.00 17.98 1.80
N SER A 281 3.21 18.50 2.05
CA SER A 281 3.57 19.11 3.34
C SER A 281 2.65 20.29 3.68
N LYS A 282 2.40 21.22 2.74
CA LYS A 282 1.45 22.32 2.96
C LYS A 282 0.03 21.84 3.29
N THR A 283 -0.46 20.84 2.57
CA THR A 283 -1.80 20.28 2.78
C THR A 283 -1.93 19.67 4.17
N LEU A 284 -1.00 18.80 4.57
CA LEU A 284 -1.05 18.18 5.90
C LEU A 284 -0.89 19.22 7.02
N ASN A 285 -0.03 20.23 6.81
CA ASN A 285 0.10 21.35 7.73
C ASN A 285 -1.24 22.08 7.93
N LEU A 286 -1.94 22.43 6.84
CA LEU A 286 -3.23 23.11 6.88
C LEU A 286 -4.32 22.24 7.55
N VAL A 287 -4.40 20.95 7.19
CA VAL A 287 -5.38 20.00 7.75
C VAL A 287 -5.17 19.79 9.25
N PHE A 288 -3.93 19.52 9.69
CA PHE A 288 -3.65 19.34 11.11
C PHE A 288 -3.78 20.64 11.90
N HIS A 289 -3.41 21.79 11.33
CA HIS A 289 -3.64 23.08 11.97
C HIS A 289 -5.13 23.34 12.20
N PHE A 290 -5.98 23.10 11.19
CA PHE A 290 -7.44 23.23 11.34
C PHE A 290 -7.98 22.30 12.45
N VAL A 291 -7.64 21.02 12.41
CA VAL A 291 -8.09 20.04 13.44
C VAL A 291 -7.63 20.41 14.84
N THR A 292 -6.37 20.86 15.00
CA THR A 292 -5.80 21.18 16.32
C THR A 292 -6.23 22.55 16.87
N THR A 293 -6.85 23.42 16.05
CA THR A 293 -7.29 24.76 16.47
C THR A 293 -8.81 24.97 16.47
N SER A 294 -9.59 24.05 15.87
CA SER A 294 -11.05 24.13 15.84
C SER A 294 -11.69 24.08 17.24
N GLU A 295 -12.84 24.73 17.40
CA GLU A 295 -13.63 24.65 18.64
C GLU A 295 -14.25 23.25 18.83
N HIS A 296 -14.58 22.58 17.74
CA HIS A 296 -15.14 21.22 17.74
C HIS A 296 -14.02 20.18 17.77
N LYS A 297 -14.20 19.12 18.58
CA LYS A 297 -13.12 18.21 18.98
C LYS A 297 -13.44 16.73 18.71
N PRO A 298 -13.64 16.32 17.44
CA PRO A 298 -13.77 14.92 17.10
C PRO A 298 -12.45 14.18 17.40
N ILE A 299 -12.51 12.86 17.58
CA ILE A 299 -11.29 12.03 17.58
C ILE A 299 -10.86 11.86 16.12
N VAL A 300 -9.70 12.41 15.76
CA VAL A 300 -9.18 12.39 14.39
C VAL A 300 -8.02 11.40 14.30
N ILE A 301 -8.20 10.37 13.50
CA ILE A 301 -7.20 9.35 13.21
C ILE A 301 -6.58 9.65 11.85
N TYR A 302 -5.30 10.01 11.83
CA TYR A 302 -4.55 10.13 10.57
C TYR A 302 -3.96 8.78 10.17
N ARG A 303 -4.38 8.21 9.03
CA ARG A 303 -3.80 6.98 8.48
C ARG A 303 -2.70 7.34 7.49
N THR A 304 -1.49 6.85 7.75
CA THR A 304 -0.30 7.10 6.92
C THR A 304 -0.38 6.44 5.53
N TRP A 305 0.68 6.66 4.76
CA TRP A 305 0.96 6.06 3.46
C TRP A 305 0.75 4.53 3.47
N ALA A 306 0.07 4.07 2.43
CA ALA A 306 0.01 2.66 2.05
C ALA A 306 0.70 2.55 0.68
N PRO A 307 1.85 1.86 0.58
CA PRO A 307 2.58 1.73 -0.67
C PRO A 307 1.82 0.84 -1.65
N ASP A 308 2.02 1.10 -2.95
CA ASP A 308 1.75 0.11 -3.99
C ASP A 308 2.93 -0.87 -4.11
N HIS A 309 2.70 -2.01 -4.77
CA HIS A 309 3.73 -3.01 -5.03
C HIS A 309 3.87 -3.30 -6.52
N PHE A 310 3.97 -2.25 -7.34
CA PHE A 310 4.25 -2.41 -8.77
C PHE A 310 5.69 -2.91 -9.03
N GLU A 311 5.81 -3.99 -9.81
CA GLU A 311 7.07 -4.56 -10.28
C GLU A 311 7.16 -4.53 -11.81
N TYR A 312 8.37 -4.36 -12.34
CA TYR A 312 8.70 -4.37 -13.77
C TYR A 312 8.00 -3.32 -14.64
N GLY A 313 7.44 -2.29 -14.00
CA GLY A 313 6.70 -1.20 -14.62
C GLY A 313 5.80 -0.55 -13.57
N GLU A 314 5.00 0.42 -14.00
CA GLU A 314 3.99 1.13 -13.20
C GLU A 314 2.59 0.79 -13.74
N TRP A 315 1.54 1.33 -13.09
CA TRP A 315 0.14 1.22 -13.55
C TRP A 315 0.00 1.35 -15.08
N PHE A 316 0.49 2.44 -15.66
CA PHE A 316 0.32 2.77 -17.08
C PHE A 316 1.33 2.10 -18.03
N SER A 317 2.41 1.50 -17.50
CA SER A 317 3.47 0.87 -18.31
C SER A 317 3.48 -0.67 -18.22
N GLY A 318 2.49 -1.25 -17.55
CA GLY A 318 2.28 -2.71 -17.51
C GLY A 318 2.93 -3.42 -16.34
N GLY A 319 3.15 -2.71 -15.22
CA GLY A 319 3.64 -3.31 -13.98
C GLY A 319 2.72 -4.41 -13.43
N VAL A 320 3.28 -5.26 -12.56
CA VAL A 320 2.63 -6.45 -12.00
C VAL A 320 2.89 -6.58 -10.50
N CYS A 321 2.05 -7.35 -9.82
CA CYS A 321 2.18 -7.72 -8.40
C CYS A 321 1.68 -9.17 -8.27
N ASN A 322 2.52 -10.12 -8.67
CA ASN A 322 2.17 -11.55 -8.76
C ASN A 322 2.68 -12.37 -7.56
N ARG A 323 3.19 -11.71 -6.51
CA ARG A 323 3.57 -12.35 -5.26
C ARG A 323 2.33 -12.94 -4.56
N THR A 324 2.51 -14.07 -3.89
CA THR A 324 1.42 -14.84 -3.24
C THR A 324 1.68 -15.10 -1.76
N ALA A 325 2.73 -14.48 -1.20
CA ALA A 325 3.07 -14.49 0.21
C ALA A 325 3.59 -13.10 0.65
N PRO A 326 3.44 -12.74 1.95
CA PRO A 326 4.04 -11.55 2.53
C PRO A 326 5.57 -11.53 2.37
N TYR A 327 6.14 -10.32 2.35
CA TYR A 327 7.57 -10.14 2.57
C TYR A 327 7.94 -10.49 4.01
N LYS A 328 9.15 -11.00 4.21
CA LYS A 328 9.78 -11.05 5.53
C LYS A 328 10.34 -9.68 5.92
N ALA A 329 10.50 -9.45 7.22
CA ALA A 329 11.18 -8.26 7.72
C ALA A 329 12.58 -8.12 7.09
N GLY A 330 12.85 -6.97 6.44
CA GLY A 330 14.11 -6.70 5.74
C GLY A 330 14.23 -7.29 4.33
N GLU A 331 13.20 -7.96 3.79
CA GLU A 331 13.19 -8.43 2.40
C GLU A 331 12.87 -7.32 1.38
N PHE A 332 12.07 -6.34 1.80
CA PHE A 332 11.71 -5.15 1.04
C PHE A 332 11.54 -3.97 2.01
N ASP A 333 12.09 -2.80 1.66
CA ASP A 333 12.07 -1.59 2.50
C ASP A 333 11.12 -0.50 1.95
N GLY A 334 10.74 -0.61 0.66
CA GLY A 334 9.96 0.38 -0.09
C GLY A 334 10.75 0.98 -1.25
N ARG A 335 10.12 1.88 -2.00
CA ARG A 335 10.80 2.77 -2.96
C ARG A 335 11.06 4.13 -2.32
N GLU A 336 11.87 4.95 -2.95
CA GLU A 336 12.19 6.31 -2.48
C GLU A 336 10.94 7.14 -2.18
N VAL A 337 9.94 7.13 -3.09
CA VAL A 337 8.66 7.83 -2.91
C VAL A 337 7.90 7.36 -1.67
N ASP A 338 7.95 6.06 -1.35
CA ASP A 338 7.24 5.49 -0.21
C ASP A 338 7.83 6.01 1.12
N HIS A 339 9.16 6.15 1.19
CA HIS A 339 9.84 6.78 2.34
C HIS A 339 9.61 8.29 2.41
N VAL A 340 9.65 9.01 1.27
CA VAL A 340 9.42 10.45 1.20
C VAL A 340 8.01 10.81 1.68
N MET A 341 6.99 10.12 1.15
CA MET A 341 5.59 10.40 1.52
C MET A 341 5.33 10.14 3.00
N ARG A 342 5.74 8.97 3.53
CA ARG A 342 5.60 8.67 4.96
C ARG A 342 6.39 9.64 5.84
N LYS A 343 7.59 10.07 5.40
CA LYS A 343 8.39 11.05 6.15
C LYS A 343 7.64 12.38 6.31
N ILE A 344 7.06 12.90 5.22
CA ILE A 344 6.28 14.15 5.25
C ILE A 344 5.10 14.03 6.22
N GLU A 345 4.38 12.91 6.19
CA GLU A 345 3.27 12.63 7.10
C GLU A 345 3.70 12.66 8.57
N LEU A 346 4.77 11.94 8.90
CA LEU A 346 5.29 11.88 10.26
C LEU A 346 5.87 13.24 10.72
N GLU A 347 6.52 13.99 9.84
CA GLU A 347 7.07 15.31 10.17
C GLU A 347 5.97 16.36 10.43
N GLU A 348 4.92 16.41 9.59
CA GLU A 348 3.79 17.34 9.81
C GLU A 348 2.90 16.90 10.98
N PHE A 349 2.66 15.59 11.16
CA PHE A 349 1.94 15.07 12.32
C PHE A 349 2.68 15.40 13.62
N ASN A 350 3.98 15.10 13.69
CA ASN A 350 4.79 15.40 14.87
C ASN A 350 4.87 16.91 15.13
N ARG A 351 4.93 17.75 14.09
CA ARG A 351 4.86 19.22 14.24
C ARG A 351 3.53 19.65 14.87
N ALA A 352 2.41 19.08 14.43
CA ALA A 352 1.09 19.41 14.96
C ALA A 352 0.90 18.98 16.42
N VAL A 353 1.34 17.77 16.80
CA VAL A 353 1.22 17.30 18.20
C VAL A 353 2.29 17.85 19.15
N ALA A 354 3.39 18.42 18.62
CA ALA A 354 4.39 19.15 19.42
C ALA A 354 3.95 20.59 19.80
N LEU A 355 2.78 21.04 19.34
CA LEU A 355 2.14 22.28 19.80
C LEU A 355 1.52 22.04 21.20
N ASP A 356 2.39 21.91 22.20
CA ASP A 356 2.02 21.71 23.60
C ASP A 356 1.00 22.76 24.08
N GLY A 357 -0.13 22.29 24.64
CA GLY A 357 -1.06 23.14 25.38
C GLY A 357 -2.52 23.16 24.93
N THR A 358 -2.92 22.46 23.86
CA THR A 358 -4.34 22.32 23.49
C THR A 358 -4.88 20.92 23.75
N GLU A 359 -6.10 20.82 24.29
CA GLU A 359 -6.86 19.57 24.45
C GLU A 359 -7.06 18.86 23.09
N ASN A 360 -7.16 19.64 22.01
CA ASN A 360 -7.37 19.18 20.65
C ASN A 360 -6.22 18.27 20.15
N VAL A 361 -4.99 18.50 20.59
CA VAL A 361 -3.84 17.63 20.27
C VAL A 361 -4.03 16.21 20.82
N ALA A 362 -4.68 16.05 21.98
CA ALA A 362 -4.93 14.72 22.55
C ALA A 362 -5.94 13.88 21.74
N HIS A 363 -6.75 14.55 20.90
CA HIS A 363 -7.74 13.93 20.02
C HIS A 363 -7.18 13.58 18.63
N LEU A 364 -5.99 14.08 18.26
CA LEU A 364 -5.29 13.73 17.03
C LEU A 364 -4.42 12.48 17.26
N LYS A 365 -4.83 11.36 16.67
CA LYS A 365 -4.18 10.04 16.78
C LYS A 365 -3.49 9.66 15.48
N LEU A 366 -2.33 9.00 15.57
CA LEU A 366 -1.65 8.41 14.42
C LEU A 366 -2.07 6.94 14.26
N LEU A 367 -2.36 6.52 13.03
CA LEU A 367 -2.49 5.14 12.62
C LEU A 367 -1.43 4.88 11.54
N ASP A 368 -0.21 4.51 11.97
CA ASP A 368 0.91 4.24 11.06
C ASP A 368 0.72 2.85 10.43
N THR A 369 0.08 2.81 9.26
CA THR A 369 -0.17 1.59 8.49
C THR A 369 1.00 1.17 7.62
N PHE A 370 2.10 1.93 7.58
CA PHE A 370 3.13 1.77 6.56
C PHE A 370 3.77 0.39 6.59
N GLN A 371 4.36 -0.03 7.72
CA GLN A 371 5.13 -1.28 7.76
C GLN A 371 4.26 -2.51 7.49
N LEU A 372 3.06 -2.59 8.10
CA LEU A 372 2.17 -3.72 7.85
C LEU A 372 1.62 -3.75 6.42
N SER A 373 1.50 -2.62 5.74
CA SER A 373 1.07 -2.58 4.33
C SER A 373 2.24 -2.94 3.40
N LEU A 374 3.42 -2.38 3.64
CA LEU A 374 4.68 -2.66 2.91
C LEU A 374 5.02 -4.15 2.87
N LEU A 375 4.70 -4.90 3.91
CA LEU A 375 4.99 -6.33 3.96
C LEU A 375 3.97 -7.21 3.21
N ARG A 376 2.98 -6.64 2.51
CA ARG A 376 1.83 -7.37 1.92
C ARG A 376 1.67 -7.23 0.39
N PRO A 377 2.71 -7.48 -0.42
CA PRO A 377 2.61 -7.46 -1.88
C PRO A 377 1.60 -8.50 -2.42
N ASP A 378 1.27 -9.51 -1.62
CA ASP A 378 0.33 -10.58 -1.94
C ASP A 378 -1.15 -10.17 -1.86
N ALA A 379 -1.49 -9.11 -1.14
CA ALA A 379 -2.88 -8.77 -0.84
C ALA A 379 -3.53 -7.80 -1.84
N HIS A 380 -2.82 -7.39 -2.89
CA HIS A 380 -3.34 -6.51 -3.93
C HIS A 380 -4.34 -7.18 -4.88
N SER A 381 -5.21 -6.38 -5.49
CA SER A 381 -6.18 -6.87 -6.49
C SER A 381 -5.50 -7.44 -7.74
N GLY A 382 -4.37 -6.87 -8.15
CA GLY A 382 -3.60 -7.30 -9.31
C GLY A 382 -4.48 -7.40 -10.56
N PRO A 383 -4.42 -8.51 -11.33
CA PRO A 383 -5.27 -8.68 -12.51
C PRO A 383 -6.76 -8.86 -12.15
N TYR A 384 -7.05 -9.28 -10.92
CA TYR A 384 -8.39 -9.54 -10.41
C TYR A 384 -9.14 -8.27 -9.97
N ARG A 385 -8.72 -7.07 -10.42
CA ARG A 385 -9.60 -5.88 -10.46
C ARG A 385 -10.72 -6.00 -11.51
N ARG A 386 -10.60 -6.93 -12.46
CA ARG A 386 -11.64 -7.24 -13.45
C ARG A 386 -12.21 -8.63 -13.17
N PHE A 387 -13.49 -8.82 -13.48
CA PHE A 387 -14.17 -10.10 -13.32
C PHE A 387 -13.59 -11.15 -14.29
N HIS A 388 -13.07 -12.25 -13.74
CA HIS A 388 -12.56 -13.42 -14.48
C HIS A 388 -11.57 -13.08 -15.61
N PRO A 389 -10.45 -12.39 -15.29
CA PRO A 389 -9.57 -11.75 -16.29
C PRO A 389 -8.90 -12.73 -17.26
N PHE A 390 -8.78 -14.01 -16.86
CA PHE A 390 -8.09 -15.06 -17.60
C PHE A 390 -9.00 -16.21 -18.08
N GLU A 391 -10.33 -16.07 -17.97
CA GLU A 391 -11.27 -17.13 -18.36
C GLU A 391 -11.27 -17.40 -19.87
N LYS A 392 -11.20 -16.34 -20.69
CA LYS A 392 -11.21 -16.44 -22.16
C LYS A 392 -9.84 -16.79 -22.75
N ASP A 393 -8.77 -16.29 -22.14
CA ASP A 393 -7.39 -16.59 -22.49
C ASP A 393 -6.52 -16.54 -21.23
N LYS A 394 -5.81 -17.64 -20.95
CA LYS A 394 -4.92 -17.77 -19.79
C LYS A 394 -3.65 -16.93 -19.92
N ASN A 395 -3.34 -16.43 -21.12
CA ASN A 395 -2.18 -15.58 -21.40
C ASN A 395 -2.58 -14.12 -21.68
N ALA A 396 -3.82 -13.74 -21.40
CA ALA A 396 -4.32 -12.40 -21.65
C ALA A 396 -3.47 -11.34 -20.93
N LYS A 397 -3.03 -10.31 -21.67
CA LYS A 397 -2.44 -9.11 -21.06
C LYS A 397 -3.57 -8.26 -20.48
N VAL A 398 -3.59 -8.11 -19.17
CA VAL A 398 -4.60 -7.33 -18.44
C VAL A 398 -3.94 -6.27 -17.57
N GLN A 399 -4.68 -5.20 -17.28
CA GLN A 399 -4.27 -4.16 -16.34
C GLN A 399 -4.19 -4.74 -14.92
N ASN A 400 -3.06 -4.55 -14.24
CA ASN A 400 -2.91 -4.94 -12.84
C ASN A 400 -3.16 -3.74 -11.92
N ASP A 401 -3.74 -4.03 -10.76
CA ASP A 401 -3.98 -3.09 -9.68
C ASP A 401 -3.13 -3.45 -8.47
N CYS A 402 -1.92 -2.90 -8.43
CA CYS A 402 -0.97 -3.12 -7.35
C CYS A 402 -1.03 -2.02 -6.28
N LEU A 403 -2.07 -1.19 -6.33
CA LEU A 403 -2.33 -0.08 -5.42
C LEU A 403 -3.52 -0.41 -4.49
N HIS A 404 -4.63 -0.92 -5.05
CA HIS A 404 -5.80 -1.33 -4.26
C HIS A 404 -5.68 -2.78 -3.77
N TRP A 405 -6.49 -3.11 -2.76
CA TRP A 405 -6.35 -4.31 -1.95
C TRP A 405 -7.58 -5.20 -2.08
N CYS A 406 -7.37 -6.51 -2.17
CA CYS A 406 -8.43 -7.49 -2.08
C CYS A 406 -9.16 -7.35 -0.74
N LEU A 407 -10.49 -7.47 -0.78
CA LEU A 407 -11.33 -7.60 0.41
C LEU A 407 -12.08 -8.95 0.38
N PRO A 408 -12.14 -9.67 1.52
CA PRO A 408 -11.33 -9.51 2.73
C PRO A 408 -9.81 -9.57 2.44
N GLY A 409 -8.96 -9.06 3.34
CA GLY A 409 -7.52 -8.98 3.09
C GLY A 409 -6.72 -8.14 4.09
N ALA A 410 -5.55 -7.65 3.66
CA ALA A 410 -4.59 -6.97 4.56
C ALA A 410 -5.14 -5.70 5.24
N ILE A 411 -6.04 -4.98 4.57
CA ILE A 411 -6.72 -3.79 5.10
C ILE A 411 -7.57 -4.10 6.35
N ASP A 412 -8.05 -5.33 6.52
CA ASP A 412 -8.87 -5.70 7.68
C ASP A 412 -8.11 -5.48 9.00
N SER A 413 -6.78 -5.66 9.00
CA SER A 413 -5.94 -5.37 10.16
C SER A 413 -5.72 -3.87 10.44
N TRP A 414 -6.05 -2.96 9.51
CA TRP A 414 -6.11 -1.53 9.85
C TRP A 414 -7.28 -1.25 10.79
N ASN A 415 -8.39 -1.97 10.64
CA ASN A 415 -9.55 -1.88 11.53
C ASN A 415 -9.29 -2.53 12.89
N ASP A 416 -8.57 -3.66 12.95
CA ASP A 416 -8.06 -4.25 14.21
C ASP A 416 -7.27 -3.19 15.02
N LEU A 417 -6.39 -2.44 14.35
CA LEU A 417 -5.59 -1.36 14.93
C LEU A 417 -6.43 -0.15 15.35
N ILE A 418 -7.40 0.29 14.54
CA ILE A 418 -8.35 1.36 14.92
C ILE A 418 -9.11 0.97 16.19
N MET A 419 -9.66 -0.25 16.24
CA MET A 419 -10.41 -0.70 17.42
C MET A 419 -9.53 -0.72 18.67
N LYS A 420 -8.27 -1.13 18.54
CA LYS A 420 -7.29 -1.08 19.63
C LYS A 420 -6.95 0.36 20.06
N LEU A 421 -6.82 1.29 19.12
CA LEU A 421 -6.49 2.70 19.38
C LEU A 421 -7.61 3.48 20.08
N ILE A 422 -8.87 3.11 19.88
CA ILE A 422 -10.02 3.88 20.39
C ILE A 422 -10.74 3.24 21.59
N LEU A 423 -10.53 1.94 21.86
CA LEU A 423 -11.25 1.21 22.92
C LEU A 423 -10.39 0.74 24.10
N ASP A 424 -9.07 0.89 24.00
CA ASP A 424 -8.11 0.48 25.04
C ASP A 424 -7.28 1.69 25.55
N GLU A 425 -7.82 2.92 25.47
CA GLU A 425 -7.32 4.12 26.18
C GLU A 425 -7.84 4.20 27.63
#